data_AF-A0AAC9NTF0-F1
#
_entry.id   AF-A0AAC9NTF0-F1
#
_cell.length_a   1.000
_cell.length_b   1.000
_cell.length_c   1.000
_cell.angle_alpha   90.00
_cell.angle_beta   90.00
_cell.angle_gamma   90.00
#
_symmetry.space_group_name_H-M   'P 1'
#
loop_
_entity.id
_entity.type
_entity.pdbx_description
1 polymer ?
#
loop_
_entity_poly.entity_id
_entity_poly.type
_entity_poly.pdbx_seq_one_letter_code
_entity_poly.pdbx_strand_id
1 'polypeptide(L)'
;MSRFRQYHPKLHTPVKRYIHMQLLIMLGVTLYLFLNINNLPIEHQLIALATVVVMSIQNAFILSKAKVALAVEGPRLLVFPLMWVASGMGYAALIYSASSIASLLVLANAVRHRNHRRPLNIPNEPENLA
;
A
#
# COMPACT_ATOMS: atom_id res chain seq x y z
N MET A 1 7.56 17.97 18.89
CA MET A 1 6.67 16.86 18.48
C MET A 1 5.78 17.32 17.33
N SER A 2 6.22 17.10 16.07
CA SER A 2 5.43 17.45 14.90
C SER A 2 4.20 16.55 14.85
N ARG A 3 3.00 17.15 14.89
CA ARG A 3 1.73 16.44 14.72
C ARG A 3 1.72 15.84 13.31
N PHE A 4 2.05 14.55 13.18
CA PHE A 4 1.83 13.81 11.94
C PHE A 4 0.38 14.05 11.50
N ARG A 5 0.21 14.66 10.33
CA ARG A 5 -1.08 15.11 9.80
C ARG A 5 -1.96 13.89 9.53
N GLN A 6 -2.74 13.49 10.54
CA GLN A 6 -3.59 12.29 10.51
C GLN A 6 -4.60 12.35 9.36
N TYR A 7 -4.86 11.19 8.72
CA TYR A 7 -5.93 11.04 7.74
C TYR A 7 -7.31 11.40 8.31
N HIS A 8 -8.14 11.98 7.44
CA HIS A 8 -9.53 12.29 7.72
C HIS A 8 -10.30 10.99 8.08
N PRO A 9 -11.15 10.96 9.12
CA PRO A 9 -11.85 9.76 9.59
C PRO A 9 -12.73 9.06 8.54
N LYS A 10 -13.08 9.73 7.44
CA LYS A 10 -13.83 9.16 6.31
C LYS A 10 -12.99 8.27 5.36
N LEU A 11 -11.65 8.28 5.47
CA LEU A 11 -10.77 7.32 4.76
C LEU A 11 -10.62 5.97 5.49
N HIS A 12 -11.11 5.85 6.73
CA HIS A 12 -10.82 4.68 7.56
C HIS A 12 -11.34 3.39 6.93
N THR A 13 -12.53 3.39 6.33
CA THR A 13 -13.16 2.19 5.76
C THR A 13 -12.43 1.65 4.52
N PRO A 14 -12.15 2.45 3.46
CA PRO A 14 -11.41 1.97 2.30
C PRO A 14 -9.94 1.68 2.61
N VAL A 15 -9.29 2.48 3.47
CA VAL A 15 -7.91 2.21 3.92
C VAL A 15 -7.86 0.93 4.77
N LYS A 16 -8.90 0.62 5.56
CA LYS A 16 -9.01 -0.64 6.28
C LYS A 16 -9.17 -1.84 5.34
N ARG A 17 -9.89 -1.73 4.22
CA ARG A 17 -9.93 -2.80 3.21
C ARG A 17 -8.58 -2.99 2.53
N TYR A 18 -7.93 -1.87 2.18
CA TYR A 18 -6.60 -1.88 1.59
C TYR A 18 -5.55 -2.53 2.51
N ILE A 19 -5.52 -2.17 3.80
CA ILE A 19 -4.55 -2.75 4.76
C ILE A 19 -4.77 -4.26 4.93
N HIS A 20 -6.03 -4.74 4.92
CA HIS A 20 -6.31 -6.18 4.97
C HIS A 20 -5.76 -6.90 3.73
N MET A 21 -5.97 -6.34 2.54
CA MET A 21 -5.38 -6.89 1.30
C MET A 21 -3.85 -6.91 1.36
N GLN A 22 -3.23 -5.82 1.84
CA GLN A 22 -1.77 -5.75 1.99
C GLN A 22 -1.22 -6.78 2.98
N LEU A 23 -1.91 -6.99 4.10
CA LEU A 23 -1.54 -8.03 5.07
C LEU A 23 -1.66 -9.44 4.48
N LEU A 24 -2.67 -9.71 3.66
CA LEU A 24 -2.81 -10.99 2.96
C LEU A 24 -1.69 -11.21 1.92
N ILE A 25 -1.35 -10.18 1.14
CA ILE A 25 -0.22 -10.25 0.19
C ILE A 25 1.09 -10.49 0.95
N MET A 26 1.31 -9.76 2.04
CA MET A 26 2.50 -9.92 2.88
C MET A 26 2.59 -11.33 3.46
N LEU A 27 1.47 -11.87 3.97
CA LEU A 27 1.41 -13.25 4.47
C LEU A 27 1.76 -14.25 3.36
N GLY A 28 1.22 -14.07 2.14
CA GLY A 28 1.53 -14.92 1.00
C GLY A 28 3.01 -14.92 0.62
N VAL A 29 3.65 -13.73 0.60
CA VAL A 29 5.09 -13.60 0.35
C VAL A 29 5.91 -14.26 1.47
N THR A 30 5.53 -14.08 2.73
CA THR A 30 6.20 -14.70 3.87
C THR A 30 6.10 -16.22 3.84
N LEU A 31 4.91 -16.76 3.52
CA LEU A 31 4.70 -18.20 3.35
C LEU A 31 5.53 -18.76 2.18
N TYR A 32 5.55 -18.05 1.05
CA TYR A 32 6.39 -18.43 -0.09
C TYR A 32 7.87 -18.52 0.30
N LEU A 33 8.39 -17.50 0.99
CA LEU A 33 9.76 -17.49 1.48
C LEU A 33 10.02 -18.64 2.44
N PHE A 34 9.15 -18.83 3.45
CA PHE A 34 9.31 -19.87 4.46
C PHE A 34 9.31 -21.28 3.88
N LEU A 35 8.38 -21.57 2.96
CA LEU A 35 8.25 -22.88 2.33
C LEU A 35 9.38 -23.18 1.33
N ASN A 36 10.02 -22.16 0.76
CA ASN A 36 11.02 -22.33 -0.30
C ASN A 36 12.42 -21.83 0.10
N ILE A 37 12.67 -21.54 1.39
CA ILE A 37 13.93 -20.92 1.83
C ILE A 37 15.17 -21.78 1.54
N ASN A 38 15.03 -23.11 1.53
CA ASN A 38 16.16 -24.00 1.22
C ASN A 38 16.31 -24.28 -0.29
N ASN A 39 15.30 -23.94 -1.10
CA ASN A 39 15.25 -24.24 -2.53
C ASN A 39 15.46 -23.01 -3.41
N LEU A 40 15.24 -21.81 -2.87
CA LEU A 40 15.41 -20.56 -3.60
C LEU A 40 16.88 -20.14 -3.65
N PRO A 41 17.36 -19.59 -4.77
CA PRO A 41 18.62 -18.86 -4.81
C PRO A 41 18.65 -17.76 -3.75
N ILE A 42 19.83 -17.50 -3.17
CA ILE A 42 20.02 -16.46 -2.14
C ILE A 42 19.49 -15.09 -2.61
N GLU A 43 19.68 -14.75 -3.87
CA GLU A 43 19.16 -13.50 -4.45
C GLU A 43 17.64 -13.38 -4.34
N HIS A 44 16.90 -14.46 -4.64
CA HIS A 44 15.44 -14.50 -4.56
C HIS A 44 14.96 -14.43 -3.12
N GLN A 45 15.69 -15.06 -2.19
CA GLN A 45 15.43 -14.97 -0.75
C GLN A 45 15.59 -13.53 -0.26
N LEU A 46 16.67 -12.86 -0.64
CA LEU A 46 16.94 -11.47 -0.26
C LEU A 46 15.88 -10.52 -0.80
N ILE A 47 15.46 -10.70 -2.06
CA ILE A 47 14.38 -9.90 -2.67
C ILE A 47 13.08 -10.12 -1.90
N ALA A 48 12.69 -11.37 -1.62
CA ALA A 48 11.46 -11.67 -0.88
C ALA A 48 11.52 -11.12 0.56
N LEU A 49 12.65 -11.27 1.24
CA LEU A 49 12.86 -10.73 2.59
C LEU A 49 12.77 -9.20 2.61
N ALA A 50 13.47 -8.51 1.71
CA ALA A 50 13.39 -7.06 1.57
C ALA A 50 11.96 -6.59 1.28
N THR A 51 11.23 -7.34 0.45
CA THR A 51 9.81 -7.09 0.15
C THR A 51 8.97 -7.13 1.44
N VAL A 52 9.11 -8.17 2.26
CA VAL A 52 8.35 -8.31 3.52
C VAL A 52 8.69 -7.20 4.52
N VAL A 53 9.98 -6.87 4.66
CA VAL A 53 10.44 -5.81 5.58
C VAL A 53 9.85 -4.46 5.17
N VAL A 54 9.96 -4.09 3.89
CA VAL A 54 9.44 -2.80 3.39
C VAL A 54 7.91 -2.77 3.46
N MET A 55 7.22 -3.85 3.12
CA MET A 55 5.76 -3.95 3.29
C MET A 55 5.34 -3.76 4.75
N SER A 56 6.07 -4.35 5.71
CA SER A 56 5.78 -4.21 7.14
C SER A 56 5.90 -2.76 7.60
N ILE A 57 6.98 -2.07 7.21
CA ILE A 57 7.21 -0.66 7.52
C ILE A 57 6.10 0.21 6.93
N GLN A 58 5.74 -0.02 5.68
CA GLN A 58 4.69 0.75 5.01
C GLN A 58 3.31 0.51 5.61
N ASN A 59 2.98 -0.74 5.92
CA ASN A 59 1.74 -1.09 6.62
C ASN A 59 1.65 -0.37 7.98
N ALA A 60 2.76 -0.29 8.74
CA ALA A 60 2.81 0.44 10.00
C ALA A 60 2.60 1.96 9.80
N PHE A 61 3.15 2.56 8.74
CA PHE A 61 2.95 3.97 8.42
C PHE A 61 1.52 4.30 7.95
N ILE A 62 0.89 3.41 7.19
CA ILE A 62 -0.51 3.54 6.78
C ILE A 62 -1.43 3.47 7.99
N LEU A 63 -1.19 2.51 8.91
CA LEU A 63 -1.92 2.40 10.17
C LEU A 63 -1.72 3.63 11.06
N SER A 64 -0.53 4.22 11.05
CA SER A 64 -0.19 5.49 11.73
C SER A 64 -0.83 6.73 11.06
N LYS A 65 -1.65 6.52 10.03
CA LYS A 65 -2.39 7.55 9.30
C LYS A 65 -1.51 8.63 8.64
N ALA A 66 -0.29 8.31 8.24
CA ALA A 66 0.62 9.29 7.63
C ALA A 66 0.25 9.57 6.16
N LYS A 67 -0.01 10.84 5.81
CA LYS A 67 -0.32 11.25 4.42
C LYS A 67 0.74 10.84 3.39
N VAL A 68 2.00 10.88 3.81
CA VAL A 68 3.15 10.52 2.97
C VAL A 68 3.17 9.02 2.67
N ALA A 69 2.69 8.17 3.58
CA ALA A 69 2.72 6.71 3.42
C ALA A 69 1.96 6.24 2.18
N LEU A 70 0.79 6.82 1.93
CA LEU A 70 -0.06 6.45 0.79
C LEU A 70 0.51 6.94 -0.55
N ALA A 71 1.34 8.00 -0.53
CA ALA A 71 2.04 8.49 -1.71
C ALA A 71 3.25 7.61 -2.05
N VAL A 72 3.94 7.08 -1.04
CA VAL A 72 5.08 6.16 -1.18
C VAL A 72 4.64 4.72 -1.52
N GLU A 73 3.41 4.37 -1.19
CA GLU A 73 2.80 3.07 -1.49
C GLU A 73 2.70 2.79 -3.00
N GLY A 74 2.36 3.80 -3.81
CA GLY A 74 2.24 3.67 -5.26
C GLY A 74 3.56 3.25 -5.93
N PRO A 75 4.67 3.96 -5.72
CA PRO A 75 5.99 3.54 -6.15
C PRO A 75 6.38 2.15 -5.64
N ARG A 76 6.08 1.80 -4.39
CA ARG A 76 6.39 0.47 -3.83
C ARG A 76 5.72 -0.66 -4.62
N LEU A 77 4.43 -0.48 -4.90
CA LEU A 77 3.60 -1.41 -5.64
C LEU A 77 4.02 -1.58 -7.11
N LEU A 78 4.93 -0.75 -7.63
CA LEU A 78 5.50 -0.90 -8.97
C LEU A 78 6.91 -1.49 -8.90
N VAL A 79 7.77 -0.97 -8.01
CA VAL A 79 9.20 -1.33 -7.95
C VAL A 79 9.39 -2.80 -7.55
N PHE A 80 8.70 -3.29 -6.52
CA PHE A 80 8.92 -4.66 -6.05
C PHE A 80 8.39 -5.71 -7.03
N PRO A 81 7.20 -5.58 -7.61
CA PRO A 81 6.76 -6.48 -8.68
C PRO A 81 7.73 -6.53 -9.85
N LEU A 82 8.23 -5.37 -10.29
CA LEU A 82 9.20 -5.30 -11.37
C LEU A 82 10.51 -5.98 -11.00
N MET A 83 10.96 -5.84 -9.75
CA MET A 83 12.16 -6.50 -9.23
C MET A 83 12.00 -8.03 -9.21
N TRP A 84 10.83 -8.54 -8.81
CA TRP A 84 10.53 -9.98 -8.83
C TRP A 84 10.48 -10.55 -10.25
N VAL A 85 9.96 -9.78 -11.20
CA VAL A 85 9.93 -10.17 -12.62
C VAL A 85 11.34 -10.15 -13.21
N ALA A 86 12.10 -9.08 -12.94
CA ALA A 86 13.47 -8.92 -13.45
C ALA A 86 14.45 -9.96 -12.89
N SER A 87 14.25 -10.41 -11.65
CA SER A 87 15.06 -11.48 -11.04
C SER A 87 14.70 -12.88 -11.53
N GLY A 88 13.66 -13.02 -12.34
CA GLY A 88 13.27 -14.32 -12.92
C GLY A 88 12.59 -15.26 -11.94
N MET A 89 11.87 -14.75 -10.92
CA MET A 89 11.14 -15.58 -9.94
C MET A 89 9.88 -16.29 -10.51
N GLY A 90 9.75 -16.35 -11.84
CA GLY A 90 8.76 -17.13 -12.57
C GLY A 90 7.30 -16.84 -12.15
N TYR A 91 6.54 -17.90 -11.90
CA TYR A 91 5.12 -17.81 -11.55
C TYR A 91 4.86 -17.01 -10.26
N ALA A 92 5.78 -17.05 -9.29
CA ALA A 92 5.64 -16.27 -8.06
C ALA A 92 5.66 -14.77 -8.33
N ALA A 93 6.52 -14.32 -9.26
CA ALA A 93 6.56 -12.92 -9.70
C ALA A 93 5.26 -12.48 -10.37
N LEU A 94 4.65 -13.34 -11.19
CA LEU A 94 3.37 -13.05 -11.86
C LEU A 94 2.23 -12.90 -10.85
N ILE A 95 2.13 -13.83 -9.90
CA ILE A 95 1.08 -13.79 -8.86
C ILE A 95 1.25 -12.55 -7.99
N TYR A 96 2.48 -12.25 -7.57
CA TYR A 96 2.77 -11.06 -6.77
C TYR A 96 2.49 -9.76 -7.55
N SER A 97 2.82 -9.72 -8.84
CA SER A 97 2.55 -8.58 -9.72
C SER A 97 1.06 -8.33 -9.91
N ALA A 98 0.29 -9.38 -10.21
CA ALA A 98 -1.15 -9.28 -10.34
C ALA A 98 -1.81 -8.79 -9.04
N SER A 99 -1.35 -9.33 -7.90
CA SER A 99 -1.81 -8.92 -6.57
C SER A 99 -1.48 -7.45 -6.28
N SER A 100 -0.30 -6.99 -6.68
CA SER A 100 0.13 -5.60 -6.51
C SER A 100 -0.67 -4.64 -7.39
N ILE A 101 -0.96 -5.00 -8.64
CA ILE A 101 -1.83 -4.22 -9.54
C ILE A 101 -3.25 -4.12 -8.95
N ALA A 102 -3.83 -5.24 -8.51
CA ALA A 102 -5.15 -5.24 -7.89
C ALA A 102 -5.19 -4.33 -6.65
N SER A 103 -4.15 -4.39 -5.81
CA SER A 103 -4.03 -3.51 -4.65
C SER A 103 -3.92 -2.03 -5.04
N LEU A 104 -3.15 -1.72 -6.09
CA LEU A 104 -3.00 -0.37 -6.62
C LEU A 104 -4.33 0.18 -7.16
N LEU A 105 -5.14 -0.64 -7.82
CA LEU A 105 -6.49 -0.26 -8.27
C LEU A 105 -7.42 0.03 -7.08
N VAL A 106 -7.37 -0.78 -6.02
CA VAL A 106 -8.16 -0.54 -4.79
C VAL A 106 -7.72 0.77 -4.13
N LEU A 107 -6.41 1.03 -4.07
CA LEU A 107 -5.85 2.27 -3.55
C LEU A 107 -6.27 3.49 -4.39
N ALA A 108 -6.12 3.40 -5.71
CA ALA A 108 -6.50 4.45 -6.66
C ALA A 108 -7.99 4.76 -6.58
N ASN A 109 -8.85 3.73 -6.48
CA ASN A 109 -10.28 3.89 -6.29
C ASN A 109 -10.61 4.56 -4.94
N ALA A 110 -9.93 4.18 -3.86
CA ALA A 110 -10.09 4.82 -2.56
C ALA A 110 -9.73 6.32 -2.58
N VAL A 111 -8.67 6.68 -3.30
CA VAL A 111 -8.23 8.07 -3.47
C VAL A 111 -9.17 8.84 -4.42
N ARG A 112 -9.58 8.25 -5.55
CA ARG A 112 -10.47 8.87 -6.55
C ARG A 112 -11.87 9.13 -6.01
N HIS A 113 -12.44 8.17 -5.28
CA HIS A 113 -13.76 8.33 -4.64
C HIS A 113 -13.77 9.48 -3.61
N ARG A 114 -12.62 9.80 -3.00
CA ARG A 114 -12.47 10.97 -2.14
C ARG A 114 -12.42 12.27 -2.93
N ASN A 115 -11.74 12.27 -4.09
CA ASN A 115 -11.59 13.47 -4.91
C ASN A 115 -12.91 13.89 -5.59
N HIS A 116 -13.77 12.93 -5.93
CA HIS A 116 -15.14 13.20 -6.42
C HIS A 116 -16.12 13.67 -5.34
N ARG A 117 -15.93 13.27 -4.07
CA ARG A 117 -16.73 13.76 -2.92
C ARG A 117 -16.07 14.95 -2.21
N ARG A 118 -15.29 15.76 -2.92
CA ARG A 118 -15.00 17.12 -2.46
C ARG A 118 -16.25 17.93 -2.81
N PRO A 119 -17.11 18.31 -1.84
CA PRO A 119 -18.18 19.24 -2.18
C PRO A 119 -17.51 20.48 -2.79
N LEU A 120 -17.94 20.86 -3.98
CA LEU A 120 -17.67 22.18 -4.54
C LEU A 120 -17.92 23.22 -3.45
N ASN A 121 -17.04 24.21 -3.39
CA ASN A 121 -17.18 25.42 -2.57
C ASN A 121 -18.65 25.78 -2.30
N ILE A 122 -19.02 25.83 -1.03
CA ILE A 122 -20.06 26.75 -0.58
C ILE A 122 -19.30 27.81 0.23
N PRO A 123 -18.95 28.95 -0.36
CA PRO A 123 -18.50 30.10 0.39
C PRO A 123 -19.76 30.80 0.87
N ASN A 124 -20.28 30.45 2.05
CA ASN A 124 -21.34 31.22 2.68
C ASN A 124 -21.19 31.10 4.19
N GLU A 125 -20.34 31.93 4.76
CA GLU A 125 -20.66 32.53 6.05
C GLU A 125 -20.40 34.03 5.89
N PRO A 126 -21.45 34.88 5.94
CA PRO A 126 -21.28 36.31 5.84
C PRO A 126 -20.57 36.81 7.10
N GLU A 127 -19.56 37.65 6.89
CA GLU A 127 -19.08 38.57 7.91
C GLU A 127 -20.27 39.43 8.40
N ASN A 128 -20.37 39.57 9.73
CA ASN A 128 -21.31 40.40 10.51
C ASN A 128 -22.75 39.89 10.68
N LEU A 129 -23.15 39.69 11.94
CA LEU A 129 -24.04 40.64 12.67
C LEU A 129 -24.31 40.16 14.12
N ALA A 130 -24.24 41.13 15.04
CA ALA A 130 -24.61 41.15 16.48
C ALA A 130 -23.51 40.81 17.49
#